data_AF-A0A7Y4QM64-F1
#
_entry.id   AF-A0A7Y4QM64-F1
#
_cell.length_a   1.000
_cell.length_b   1.000
_cell.length_c   1.000
_cell.angle_alpha   90.00
_cell.angle_beta   90.00
_cell.angle_gamma   90.00
#
_symmetry.space_group_name_H-M   'P 1'
#
loop_
_entity.id
_entity.type
_entity.pdbx_description
1 polymer ?
#
loop_
_entity_poly.entity_id
_entity_poly.type
_entity_poly.pdbx_seq_one_letter_code
_entity_poly.pdbx_strand_id
1 'polypeptide(L)'
;MKLTILRGLLLLDAAVLFLLGAVLILAPGQVERAFHFHDLPPAVGYMIGMWGCVFATMGFGYLVAATNPIRHRVWIQVGIARGVLECTLGLIYLARGTVTFQQVGFGVIVAAMISVAYLVLYPRKPRLIKSSESSSPPTPPSS
;
A
#
# COMPACT_ATOMS: atom_id res chain seq x y z
N MET A 1 19.86 -6.21 -6.95
CA MET A 1 19.63 -6.12 -5.49
C MET A 1 18.33 -5.40 -5.12
N LYS A 2 18.09 -4.13 -5.50
CA LYS A 2 16.82 -3.40 -5.18
C LYS A 2 15.54 -4.14 -5.59
N LEU A 3 15.56 -4.82 -6.75
CA LEU A 3 14.44 -5.61 -7.26
C LEU A 3 14.13 -6.86 -6.42
N THR A 4 15.15 -7.52 -5.88
CA THR A 4 15.00 -8.70 -5.02
C THR A 4 14.43 -8.30 -3.65
N ILE A 5 14.89 -7.17 -3.10
CA ILE A 5 14.37 -6.60 -1.84
C ILE A 5 12.91 -6.17 -2.01
N LEU A 6 12.57 -5.50 -3.13
CA LEU A 6 11.20 -5.11 -3.44
C LEU A 6 10.27 -6.32 -3.57
N ARG A 7 10.74 -7.41 -4.20
CA ARG A 7 9.99 -8.68 -4.26
C ARG A 7 9.77 -9.27 -2.87
N GLY A 8 10.80 -9.28 -2.02
CA GLY A 8 10.69 -9.74 -0.64
C GLY A 8 9.69 -8.91 0.16
N LEU A 9 9.69 -7.59 0.01
CA LEU A 9 8.74 -6.69 0.65
C LEU A 9 7.31 -6.96 0.17
N LEU A 10 7.09 -7.12 -1.14
CA LEU A 10 5.79 -7.46 -1.72
C LEU A 10 5.26 -8.81 -1.22
N LEU A 11 6.12 -9.82 -1.10
CA LEU A 11 5.75 -11.15 -0.59
C LEU A 11 5.40 -11.11 0.90
N LEU A 12 6.21 -10.38 1.69
CA LEU A 12 5.95 -10.20 3.11
C LEU A 12 4.64 -9.44 3.34
N ASP A 13 4.44 -8.33 2.62
CA ASP A 13 3.23 -7.52 2.71
C ASP A 13 2.00 -8.32 2.23
N ALA A 14 2.13 -9.10 1.15
CA ALA A 14 1.09 -10.02 0.70
C ALA A 14 0.70 -11.04 1.78
N ALA A 15 1.69 -11.66 2.43
CA ALA A 15 1.45 -12.63 3.50
C ALA A 15 0.78 -11.96 4.71
N VAL A 16 1.25 -10.79 5.12
CA VAL A 16 0.68 -10.02 6.23
C VAL A 16 -0.76 -9.60 5.91
N LEU A 17 -1.02 -9.03 4.73
CA LEU A 17 -2.36 -8.63 4.29
C LEU A 17 -3.33 -9.82 4.20
N PHE A 18 -2.84 -10.97 3.71
CA PHE A 18 -3.65 -12.17 3.62
C PHE A 18 -3.99 -12.73 5.00
N LEU A 19 -3.02 -12.85 5.89
CA LEU A 19 -3.24 -13.30 7.27
C LEU A 19 -4.13 -12.33 8.04
N LEU A 20 -3.87 -11.02 7.95
CA LEU A 20 -4.68 -10.00 8.57
C LEU A 20 -6.11 -10.02 8.02
N GLY A 21 -6.27 -10.15 6.70
CA GLY A 21 -7.56 -10.29 6.04
C GLY A 21 -8.33 -11.51 6.54
N ALA A 22 -7.67 -12.66 6.67
CA ALA A 22 -8.28 -13.88 7.21
C ALA A 22 -8.72 -13.71 8.67
N VAL A 23 -7.89 -13.07 9.51
CA VAL A 23 -8.23 -12.78 10.92
C VAL A 23 -9.42 -11.82 11.01
N LEU A 24 -9.46 -10.78 10.18
CA LEU A 24 -10.58 -9.83 10.12
C LEU A 24 -11.89 -10.50 9.69
N ILE A 25 -11.85 -11.48 8.78
CA ILE A 25 -13.03 -12.23 8.33
C ILE A 25 -13.51 -13.24 9.38
N LEU A 26 -12.59 -14.04 9.93
CA LEU A 26 -12.93 -15.17 10.79
C LEU A 26 -13.12 -14.78 12.26
N ALA A 27 -12.44 -13.72 12.70
CA ALA A 27 -12.42 -13.32 14.11
C ALA A 27 -12.43 -11.78 14.29
N PRO A 28 -13.43 -11.06 13.74
CA PRO A 28 -13.51 -9.61 13.88
C PRO A 28 -13.52 -9.17 15.35
N GLY A 29 -14.23 -9.89 16.23
CA GLY A 29 -14.27 -9.57 17.67
C GLY A 29 -12.95 -9.73 18.41
N GLN A 30 -12.00 -10.56 17.93
CA GLN A 30 -10.66 -10.61 18.51
C GLN A 30 -9.83 -9.40 18.10
N VAL A 31 -10.03 -8.90 16.88
CA VAL A 31 -9.39 -7.68 16.39
C VAL A 31 -9.88 -6.48 17.20
N GLU A 32 -11.19 -6.37 17.43
CA GLU A 32 -11.78 -5.31 18.25
C GLU A 32 -11.14 -5.24 19.65
N ARG A 33 -11.01 -6.40 20.32
CA ARG A 33 -10.33 -6.49 21.62
C ARG A 33 -8.85 -6.17 21.55
N ALA A 34 -8.15 -6.65 20.53
CA ALA A 34 -6.72 -6.39 20.35
C ALA A 34 -6.43 -4.89 20.17
N PHE A 35 -7.35 -4.16 19.54
CA PHE A 35 -7.28 -2.71 19.41
C PHE A 35 -7.98 -1.96 20.56
N HIS A 36 -8.40 -2.63 21.63
CA HIS A 36 -9.09 -2.03 22.79
C HIS A 36 -10.40 -1.29 22.45
N PHE A 37 -11.08 -1.68 21.38
CA PHE A 37 -12.45 -1.24 21.14
C PHE A 37 -13.40 -2.07 22.00
N HIS A 38 -14.09 -1.41 22.93
CA HIS A 38 -15.08 -2.03 23.81
C HIS A 38 -16.47 -1.64 23.32
N ASP A 39 -17.41 -2.60 23.36
CA ASP A 39 -18.84 -2.40 23.05
C ASP A 39 -19.15 -1.84 21.66
N LEU A 40 -18.46 -2.34 20.63
CA LEU A 40 -18.82 -2.02 19.25
C LEU A 40 -20.15 -2.70 18.85
N PRO A 41 -21.04 -1.98 18.13
CA PRO A 41 -22.24 -2.60 17.57
C PRO A 41 -21.87 -3.80 16.67
N PRO A 42 -22.66 -4.89 16.67
CA PRO A 42 -22.39 -6.07 15.83
C PRO A 42 -22.23 -5.77 14.34
N ALA A 43 -22.87 -4.69 13.86
CA ALA A 43 -22.73 -4.19 12.49
C ALA A 43 -21.28 -3.78 12.14
N VAL A 44 -20.49 -3.34 13.11
CA VAL A 44 -19.08 -2.99 12.90
C VAL A 44 -18.26 -4.25 12.60
N GLY A 45 -18.55 -5.37 13.25
CA GLY A 45 -17.93 -6.66 12.94
C GLY A 45 -18.13 -7.08 11.48
N TYR A 46 -19.30 -6.79 10.89
CA TYR A 46 -19.55 -7.00 9.45
C TYR A 46 -18.69 -6.07 8.57
N MET A 47 -18.54 -4.80 8.94
CA MET A 47 -17.66 -3.86 8.22
C MET A 47 -16.18 -4.26 8.31
N ILE A 48 -15.74 -4.74 9.47
CA ILE A 48 -14.39 -5.28 9.70
C ILE A 48 -14.16 -6.52 8.83
N GLY A 49 -15.12 -7.44 8.77
CA GLY A 49 -15.07 -8.62 7.91
C GLY A 49 -14.99 -8.26 6.42
N MET A 50 -15.78 -7.29 5.96
CA MET A 50 -15.70 -6.79 4.58
C MET A 50 -14.34 -6.18 4.26
N TRP A 51 -13.77 -5.41 5.19
CA TRP A 51 -12.39 -4.92 5.07
C TRP A 51 -11.37 -6.06 4.98
N GLY A 52 -11.59 -7.13 5.75
CA GLY A 52 -10.80 -8.36 5.65
C GLY A 52 -10.82 -8.98 4.25
N CYS A 53 -11.97 -9.00 3.57
CA CYS A 53 -12.08 -9.46 2.19
C CYS A 53 -11.26 -8.59 1.22
N VAL A 54 -11.27 -7.26 1.42
CA VAL A 54 -10.45 -6.33 0.61
C VAL A 54 -8.96 -6.61 0.84
N PHE A 55 -8.53 -6.83 2.08
CA PHE A 55 -7.13 -7.15 2.37
C PHE A 55 -6.70 -8.52 1.84
N ALA A 56 -7.55 -9.54 1.95
CA ALA A 56 -7.27 -10.87 1.41
C ALA A 56 -7.09 -10.83 -0.12
N THR A 57 -7.98 -10.12 -0.82
CA THR A 57 -7.89 -9.95 -2.29
C THR A 57 -6.69 -9.09 -2.71
N MET A 58 -6.36 -8.04 -1.94
CA MET A 58 -5.11 -7.29 -2.14
C MET A 58 -3.86 -8.14 -1.93
N GLY A 59 -3.85 -9.00 -0.91
CA GLY A 59 -2.74 -9.92 -0.66
C GLY A 59 -2.44 -10.80 -1.87
N PHE A 60 -3.48 -11.32 -2.53
CA PHE A 60 -3.33 -12.05 -3.78
C PHE A 60 -2.77 -11.18 -4.91
N GLY A 61 -3.23 -9.94 -5.02
CA GLY A 61 -2.71 -8.96 -5.98
C GLY A 61 -1.21 -8.66 -5.79
N TYR A 62 -0.75 -8.56 -4.55
CA TYR A 62 0.67 -8.38 -4.24
C TYR A 62 1.51 -9.61 -4.52
N LEU A 63 0.98 -10.82 -4.29
CA LEU A 63 1.61 -12.08 -4.73
C LEU A 63 1.83 -12.10 -6.25
N VAL A 64 0.81 -11.72 -7.02
CA VAL A 64 0.93 -11.59 -8.49
C VAL A 64 1.96 -10.53 -8.86
N ALA A 65 1.94 -9.38 -8.19
CA ALA A 65 2.91 -8.31 -8.43
C ALA A 65 4.36 -8.73 -8.12
N ALA A 66 4.58 -9.58 -7.12
CA ALA A 66 5.90 -10.10 -6.76
C ALA A 66 6.56 -10.94 -7.87
N THR A 67 5.75 -11.63 -8.70
CA THR A 67 6.30 -12.38 -9.85
C THR A 67 6.96 -11.44 -10.86
N ASN A 68 6.37 -10.26 -11.12
CA ASN A 68 6.85 -9.30 -12.11
C ASN A 68 6.68 -7.84 -11.64
N PRO A 69 7.51 -7.35 -10.70
CA PRO A 69 7.34 -6.04 -10.07
C PRO A 69 7.53 -4.85 -11.04
N ILE A 70 8.28 -5.05 -12.13
CA ILE A 70 8.52 -3.99 -13.13
C ILE A 70 7.28 -3.75 -14.00
N ARG A 71 6.50 -4.81 -14.27
CA ARG A 71 5.26 -4.76 -15.05
C ARG A 71 4.08 -4.32 -14.18
N HIS A 72 4.10 -4.69 -12.90
CA HIS A 72 3.01 -4.46 -11.94
C HIS A 72 3.24 -3.26 -11.01
N ARG A 73 3.77 -2.15 -11.55
CA ARG A 73 4.05 -0.94 -10.75
C ARG A 73 2.81 -0.33 -10.09
N VAL A 74 1.64 -0.54 -10.70
CA VAL A 74 0.35 -0.09 -10.16
C VAL A 74 0.12 -0.64 -8.75
N TRP A 75 0.48 -1.90 -8.48
CA TRP A 75 0.33 -2.49 -7.16
C TRP A 75 1.19 -1.79 -6.11
N ILE A 76 2.42 -1.38 -6.47
CA ILE A 76 3.28 -0.61 -5.58
C ILE A 76 2.68 0.78 -5.30
N GLN A 77 2.10 1.43 -6.32
CA GLN A 77 1.43 2.72 -6.14
C GLN A 77 0.18 2.59 -5.25
N VAL A 78 -0.58 1.51 -5.41
CA VAL A 78 -1.73 1.19 -4.55
C VAL A 78 -1.28 0.98 -3.10
N GLY A 79 -0.16 0.31 -2.85
CA GLY A 79 0.41 0.16 -1.51
C GLY A 79 0.82 1.47 -0.86
N ILE A 80 1.49 2.34 -1.63
CA ILE A 80 1.84 3.69 -1.16
C ILE A 80 0.58 4.51 -0.86
N ALA A 81 -0.38 4.53 -1.80
CA ALA A 81 -1.63 5.27 -1.65
C ALA A 81 -2.42 4.79 -0.44
N ARG A 82 -2.55 3.47 -0.26
CA ARG A 82 -3.17 2.85 0.92
C ARG A 82 -2.49 3.31 2.21
N GLY A 83 -1.17 3.18 2.30
CA GLY A 83 -0.45 3.57 3.52
C GLY A 83 -0.58 5.07 3.85
N VAL A 84 -0.57 5.93 2.83
CA VAL A 84 -0.81 7.38 3.02
C VAL A 84 -2.24 7.64 3.49
N LEU A 85 -3.23 6.99 2.87
CA LEU A 85 -4.64 7.13 3.26
C LEU A 85 -4.87 6.63 4.69
N GLU A 86 -4.35 5.46 5.06
CA GLU A 86 -4.44 4.90 6.41
C GLU A 86 -3.79 5.81 7.45
N CYS A 87 -2.61 6.37 7.16
CA CYS A 87 -1.97 7.35 8.04
C CYS A 87 -2.82 8.61 8.20
N THR A 88 -3.29 9.16 7.08
CA THR A 88 -4.08 10.40 7.07
C THR A 88 -5.38 10.22 7.85
N LEU A 89 -6.07 9.12 7.61
CA LEU A 89 -7.33 8.78 8.26
C LEU A 89 -7.08 8.55 9.76
N GLY A 90 -6.05 7.79 10.14
CA GLY A 90 -5.68 7.61 11.54
C GLY A 90 -5.36 8.92 12.27
N LEU A 91 -4.61 9.82 11.63
CA LEU A 91 -4.30 11.15 12.18
C LEU A 91 -5.55 12.02 12.31
N ILE A 92 -6.46 12.00 11.33
CA ILE A 92 -7.72 12.77 11.39
C ILE A 92 -8.60 12.29 12.55
N TYR A 93 -8.78 10.98 12.72
CA TYR A 93 -9.61 10.45 13.80
C TYR A 93 -8.96 10.64 15.18
N LEU A 94 -7.63 10.57 15.25
CA LEU A 94 -6.87 10.90 16.46
C LEU A 94 -7.04 12.38 16.82
N ALA A 95 -6.92 13.28 15.84
CA ALA A 95 -7.10 14.72 16.04
C ALA A 95 -8.54 15.09 16.43
N ARG A 96 -9.53 14.32 15.97
CA ARG A 96 -10.95 14.46 16.36
C ARG A 96 -11.26 13.87 17.74
N GLY A 97 -10.29 13.21 18.39
CA GLY A 97 -10.51 12.54 19.68
C GLY A 97 -11.47 11.36 19.62
N THR A 98 -11.81 10.87 18.42
CA THR A 98 -12.73 9.74 18.22
C THR A 98 -12.08 8.40 18.57
N VAL A 99 -10.75 8.34 18.46
CA VAL A 99 -9.93 7.15 18.72
C VAL A 99 -8.69 7.53 19.50
N THR A 100 -8.22 6.64 20.37
CA THR A 100 -7.01 6.86 21.16
C THR A 100 -5.75 6.50 20.37
N PHE A 101 -4.60 7.01 20.82
CA PHE A 101 -3.31 6.61 20.25
C PHE A 101 -3.05 5.10 20.39
N GLN A 102 -3.59 4.46 21.43
CA GLN A 102 -3.50 3.01 21.63
C GLN A 102 -4.31 2.22 20.58
N GLN A 103 -5.44 2.76 20.13
CA GLN A 103 -6.29 2.16 19.09
C GLN A 103 -5.71 2.30 17.68
N VAL A 104 -5.14 3.47 17.35
CA VAL A 104 -4.77 3.81 15.97
C VAL A 104 -3.26 3.89 15.74
N GLY A 105 -2.46 4.06 16.80
CA GLY A 105 -1.02 4.28 16.69
C GLY A 105 -0.28 3.14 16.01
N PHE A 106 -0.59 1.88 16.36
CA PHE A 106 0.03 0.72 15.71
C PHE A 106 -0.23 0.70 14.21
N GLY A 107 -1.49 0.87 13.79
CA GLY A 107 -1.88 0.90 12.38
C GLY A 107 -1.21 2.03 11.61
N VAL A 108 -1.20 3.25 12.16
CA VAL A 108 -0.58 4.42 11.51
C VAL A 108 0.93 4.26 11.38
N ILE A 109 1.62 3.79 12.42
CA ILE A 109 3.08 3.59 12.38
C ILE A 109 3.44 2.53 11.34
N VAL A 110 2.73 1.39 11.32
CA VAL A 110 2.95 0.32 10.34
C VAL A 110 2.66 0.81 8.93
N ALA A 111 1.54 1.52 8.72
CA ALA A 111 1.18 2.10 7.44
C ALA A 111 2.24 3.10 6.94
N ALA A 112 2.76 3.95 7.82
CA ALA A 112 3.82 4.91 7.50
C ALA A 112 5.11 4.19 7.09
N MET A 113 5.53 3.18 7.87
CA MET A 113 6.73 2.40 7.58
C MET A 113 6.62 1.67 6.23
N ILE A 114 5.48 1.02 5.96
CA ILE A 114 5.24 0.32 4.69
C ILE A 114 5.23 1.30 3.52
N SER A 115 4.56 2.44 3.66
CA SER A 115 4.51 3.47 2.61
C SER A 115 5.90 4.04 2.29
N VAL A 116 6.70 4.35 3.32
CA VAL A 116 8.09 4.80 3.16
C VAL A 116 8.95 3.71 2.52
N ALA A 117 8.83 2.46 2.95
CA ALA A 117 9.56 1.34 2.36
C ALA A 117 9.26 1.19 0.85
N TYR A 118 7.99 1.28 0.46
CA TYR A 118 7.59 1.25 -0.95
C TYR A 118 8.08 2.48 -1.74
N LEU A 119 8.10 3.68 -1.14
CA LEU A 119 8.63 4.89 -1.77
C LEU A 119 10.15 4.79 -2.01
N VAL A 120 10.90 4.28 -1.04
CA VAL A 120 12.36 4.11 -1.13
C VAL A 120 12.73 3.03 -2.15
N LEU A 121 11.97 1.94 -2.18
CA LEU A 121 12.18 0.82 -3.10
C LEU A 121 11.49 1.02 -4.45
N TYR A 122 10.77 2.14 -4.64
CA TYR A 122 10.05 2.43 -5.87
C TYR A 122 11.03 2.42 -7.05
N PRO A 123 10.82 1.58 -8.08
CA PRO A 123 11.71 1.52 -9.22
C PRO A 123 11.53 2.80 -10.05
N ARG A 124 12.21 3.88 -9.66
CA ARG A 124 12.30 5.09 -10.48
C ARG A 124 12.93 4.68 -11.81
N LYS A 125 12.19 4.85 -12.93
CA LYS A 125 12.83 4.77 -14.24
C LYS A 125 13.96 5.79 -14.23
N PRO A 126 15.19 5.47 -14.66
CA PRO A 126 16.14 6.51 -14.98
C PRO A 126 15.40 7.42 -15.97
N ARG A 127 15.32 8.72 -15.65
CA ARG A 127 14.85 9.70 -16.61
C ARG A 127 15.74 9.49 -17.84
N LEU A 128 15.18 8.92 -18.90
CA LEU A 128 15.76 9.05 -20.22
C LEU A 128 15.71 10.55 -20.46
N ILE A 129 16.83 11.22 -20.21
CA ILE A 129 17.07 12.55 -20.74
C ILE A 129 16.88 12.34 -22.24
N LYS A 130 15.74 12.81 -22.75
CA LYS A 130 15.48 12.86 -24.17
C LYS A 130 16.52 13.85 -24.70
N SER A 131 17.69 13.36 -25.10
CA SER A 131 18.58 14.13 -25.95
C SER A 131 17.77 14.50 -27.17
N SER A 132 17.40 15.78 -27.27
CA SER A 132 16.90 16.37 -28.50
C SER A 132 18.03 16.28 -29.52
N GLU A 133 18.12 15.15 -30.22
CA GLU A 133 19.06 15.00 -31.32
C GLU A 133 18.38 15.44 -32.62
N SER A 134 18.95 16.51 -33.18
CA SER A 134 19.01 16.84 -34.59
C SER A 134 17.74 17.29 -35.32
N SER A 135 17.42 18.58 -35.20
CA SER A 135 16.80 19.32 -36.31
C SER A 135 17.84 19.47 -37.44
N SER A 136 17.74 18.64 -38.48
CA SER A 136 18.50 18.81 -39.72
C SER A 136 18.13 20.13 -40.41
N PRO A 137 19.08 20.91 -40.96
CA PRO A 137 18.77 22.13 -41.69
C PRO A 137 18.24 21.83 -43.10
N PRO A 138 17.41 22.72 -43.70
CA PRO A 138 16.84 22.50 -45.02
C PRO A 138 17.89 22.67 -46.12
N THR A 139 17.97 21.70 -47.03
CA THR A 139 18.77 21.77 -48.25
C THR A 139 18.13 22.76 -49.24
N PRO A 140 18.83 23.80 -49.73
CA PRO A 140 18.31 24.67 -50.78
C PRO A 140 18.40 23.99 -52.16
N PRO A 141 17.46 24.27 -53.08
CA PRO A 141 17.52 23.74 -54.45
C PRO A 141 18.63 24.41 -55.27
N SER A 142 19.39 23.58 -55.98
CA SER A 142 20.44 23.92 -56.94
C SER A 142 19.89 24.69 -58.15
N SER A 143 20.52 25.81 -58.49
CA SER A 143 20.39 26.51 -59.79
C SER A 143 21.59 26.19 -60.66
#